data_AF-A0A9W2ZV79-F1
#
_entry.id   AF-A0A9W2ZV79-F1
#
_cell.length_a   1.000
_cell.length_b   1.000
_cell.length_c   1.000
_cell.angle_alpha   90.00
_cell.angle_beta   90.00
_cell.angle_gamma   90.00
#
_symmetry.space_group_name_H-M   'P 1'
#
loop_
_entity.id
_entity.type
_entity.pdbx_description
1 polymer ?
#
loop_
_entity_poly.entity_id
_entity_poly.type
_entity_poly.pdbx_seq_one_letter_code
_entity_poly.pdbx_strand_id
1 'polypeptide(L)'
;MNKIMSSSLPPFIDSFEVNYVDLGNKPPVIRNIRIYDSLLATLENFSLNSVRTQKVCMELDIGLPCEDFTLILSGRGVPHLLCLMLQRLYFEATVRFILTLDKEVPFPHTAKARISFKEQPYFNFGISVLGVVNLMQIPLLKTWIHSTIMTHLTAVLVEPAGLEIRFLEENSSYIH
;
A
#
# COMPACT_ATOMS: atom_id res chain seq x y z
N MET A 1 4.34 -3.91 -9.93
CA MET A 1 3.51 -5.13 -10.02
C MET A 1 4.26 -6.31 -10.64
N ASN A 2 4.84 -6.21 -11.84
CA ASN A 2 5.50 -7.35 -12.50
C ASN A 2 6.58 -8.04 -11.64
N LYS A 3 7.41 -7.27 -10.92
CA LYS A 3 8.45 -7.80 -10.02
C LYS A 3 7.89 -8.52 -8.77
N ILE A 4 6.69 -8.16 -8.32
CA ILE A 4 6.01 -8.77 -7.17
C ILE A 4 5.30 -10.06 -7.60
N MET A 5 4.80 -10.13 -8.83
CA MET A 5 4.10 -11.30 -9.35
C MET A 5 5.05 -12.41 -9.81
N SER A 6 6.29 -12.06 -10.18
CA SER A 6 7.30 -13.04 -10.61
C SER A 6 7.98 -13.80 -9.46
N SER A 7 7.81 -13.39 -8.20
CA SER A 7 8.52 -13.99 -7.07
C SER A 7 7.84 -15.23 -6.49
N SER A 8 6.54 -15.43 -6.72
CA SER A 8 5.80 -16.57 -6.18
C SER A 8 4.60 -16.96 -7.04
N LEU A 9 4.85 -17.50 -8.23
CA LEU A 9 3.80 -18.05 -9.09
C LEU A 9 3.27 -19.41 -8.54
N PRO A 10 1.97 -19.71 -8.69
CA PRO A 10 1.44 -21.04 -8.38
C PRO A 10 2.01 -22.10 -9.32
N PRO A 11 2.05 -23.37 -8.91
CA PRO A 11 2.65 -24.45 -9.71
C PRO A 11 1.94 -24.72 -11.05
N PHE A 12 0.75 -24.17 -11.27
CA PHE A 12 -0.03 -24.30 -12.49
C PHE A 12 0.14 -23.12 -13.46
N ILE A 13 1.03 -22.16 -13.14
CA ILE A 13 1.24 -20.92 -13.91
C ILE A 13 2.73 -20.71 -14.14
N ASP A 14 3.12 -20.65 -15.41
CA ASP A 14 4.51 -20.45 -15.80
C ASP A 14 4.87 -18.96 -15.90
N SER A 15 3.92 -18.13 -16.34
CA SER A 15 4.13 -16.68 -16.46
C SER A 15 2.83 -15.88 -16.34
N PHE A 16 2.96 -14.63 -15.87
CA PHE A 16 1.90 -13.62 -15.93
C PHE A 16 2.46 -12.27 -16.37
N GLU A 17 1.72 -11.60 -17.22
CA GLU A 17 1.97 -10.26 -17.72
C GLU A 17 0.72 -9.40 -17.51
N VAL A 18 0.96 -8.16 -17.11
CA VAL A 18 -0.09 -7.15 -16.95
C VAL A 18 -0.29 -6.46 -18.30
N ASN A 19 -1.44 -6.69 -18.93
CA ASN A 19 -1.74 -6.13 -20.26
C ASN A 19 -2.43 -4.78 -20.19
N TYR A 20 -3.32 -4.62 -19.21
CA TYR A 20 -4.16 -3.44 -19.10
C TYR A 20 -4.50 -3.18 -17.64
N VAL A 21 -4.41 -1.92 -17.22
CA VAL A 21 -4.75 -1.47 -15.87
C VAL A 21 -5.62 -0.24 -16.00
N ASP A 22 -6.81 -0.30 -15.44
CA ASP A 22 -7.71 0.83 -15.24
C ASP A 22 -8.11 0.88 -13.78
N LEU A 23 -7.76 1.99 -13.13
CA LEU A 23 -8.02 2.23 -11.71
C LEU A 23 -9.45 2.72 -11.46
N GLY A 24 -10.22 2.96 -12.52
CA GLY A 24 -11.56 3.52 -12.47
C GLY A 24 -11.56 5.03 -12.21
N ASN A 25 -12.76 5.59 -12.17
CA ASN A 25 -12.98 7.04 -12.16
C ASN A 25 -13.32 7.61 -10.77
N LYS A 26 -13.53 6.76 -9.76
CA LYS A 26 -13.95 7.17 -8.42
C LYS A 26 -12.72 7.30 -7.51
N PRO A 27 -12.44 8.49 -6.93
CA PRO A 27 -11.35 8.65 -5.99
C PRO A 27 -11.65 7.94 -4.65
N PRO A 28 -10.61 7.62 -3.86
CA PRO A 28 -10.80 7.08 -2.51
C PRO A 28 -11.54 8.08 -1.60
N VAL A 29 -12.42 7.55 -0.76
CA VAL A 29 -13.15 8.27 0.27
C VAL A 29 -12.33 8.26 1.56
N ILE A 30 -12.14 9.43 2.16
CA ILE A 30 -11.42 9.59 3.43
C ILE A 30 -12.45 9.88 4.53
N ARG A 31 -12.35 9.18 5.67
CA ARG A 31 -13.23 9.31 6.84
C ARG A 31 -12.41 9.34 8.13
N ASN A 32 -13.05 9.77 9.22
CA ASN A 32 -12.51 9.68 10.59
C ASN A 32 -11.08 10.21 10.77
N ILE A 33 -10.81 11.40 10.23
CA ILE A 33 -9.50 12.05 10.36
C ILE A 33 -9.29 12.46 11.82
N ARG A 34 -8.25 11.93 12.45
CA ARG A 34 -7.81 12.22 13.81
C ARG A 34 -6.38 12.73 13.74
N ILE A 35 -6.13 13.90 14.31
CA ILE A 35 -4.79 14.50 14.35
C ILE A 35 -4.42 14.67 15.81
N TYR A 36 -3.24 14.20 16.17
CA TYR A 36 -2.71 14.34 17.52
C TYR A 36 -1.20 14.57 17.47
N ASP A 37 -0.72 15.32 18.46
CA ASP A 37 0.70 15.55 18.65
C ASP A 37 1.30 14.41 19.49
N SER A 38 2.41 13.84 19.04
CA SER A 38 3.11 12.78 19.75
C SER A 38 3.82 13.27 21.02
N LEU A 39 3.87 14.58 21.30
CA LEU A 39 4.44 15.14 22.53
C LEU A 39 3.80 14.59 23.82
N LEU A 40 2.59 14.03 23.74
CA LEU A 40 1.87 13.46 24.89
C LEU A 40 2.35 12.07 25.32
N ALA A 41 3.13 11.34 24.49
CA ALA A 41 3.60 10.00 24.85
C ALA A 41 4.87 10.01 25.71
N THR A 42 5.48 11.16 25.94
CA THR A 42 6.75 11.31 26.70
C THR A 42 6.60 12.30 27.85
N LEU A 43 5.43 12.29 28.50
CA LEU A 43 5.13 13.09 29.70
C LEU A 43 5.85 12.57 30.95
N GLU A 44 7.18 12.53 30.92
CA GLU A 44 7.95 12.45 32.17
C GLU A 44 9.02 13.54 32.32
N ASN A 45 9.52 14.22 31.27
CA ASN A 45 10.53 15.27 31.45
C ASN A 45 10.56 16.29 30.29
N PHE A 46 9.72 17.33 30.34
CA PHE A 46 9.77 18.42 29.34
C PHE A 46 10.43 19.69 29.90
N SER A 47 11.66 19.94 29.44
CA SER A 47 12.22 21.30 29.35
C SER A 47 11.74 21.94 28.04
N LEU A 48 10.99 23.03 28.14
CA LEU A 48 10.34 23.75 27.03
C LEU A 48 11.30 24.26 25.94
N ASN A 49 12.62 24.26 26.18
CA ASN A 49 13.62 24.82 25.27
C ASN A 49 14.35 23.80 24.38
N SER A 50 14.05 22.49 24.48
CA SER A 50 14.88 21.45 23.84
C SER A 50 14.16 20.54 22.81
N VAL A 51 12.94 20.88 22.39
CA VAL A 51 12.23 20.08 21.40
C VAL A 51 12.59 20.58 20.00
N ARG A 52 13.67 20.02 19.44
CA ARG A 52 14.14 20.30 18.07
C ARG A 52 13.24 19.67 17.00
N THR A 53 12.67 18.51 17.31
CA THR A 53 11.83 17.72 16.40
C THR A 53 10.46 17.47 17.00
N GLN A 54 9.40 17.77 16.24
CA GLN A 54 8.01 17.53 16.61
C GLN A 54 7.43 16.45 15.69
N LYS A 55 6.60 15.56 16.23
CA LYS A 55 5.94 14.51 15.45
C LYS A 55 4.44 14.71 15.47
N VAL A 56 3.90 15.04 14.30
CA VAL A 56 2.45 15.16 14.09
C VAL A 56 1.94 13.84 13.54
N CYS A 57 1.06 13.19 14.29
CA CYS A 57 0.41 11.96 13.88
C CYS A 57 -1.00 12.25 13.38
N MET A 58 -1.33 11.72 12.22
CA MET A 58 -2.66 11.76 11.63
C MET A 58 -3.11 10.33 11.38
N GLU A 59 -4.27 9.97 11.89
CA GLU A 59 -4.95 8.71 11.58
C GLU A 59 -6.19 9.03 10.74
N LEU A 60 -6.44 8.25 9.70
CA LEU A 60 -7.60 8.42 8.83
C LEU A 60 -8.01 7.06 8.26
N ASP A 61 -9.30 6.89 8.02
CA ASP A 61 -9.85 5.72 7.37
C ASP A 61 -10.00 6.00 5.87
N ILE A 62 -9.40 5.17 5.03
CA ILE A 62 -9.51 5.22 3.56
C ILE A 62 -10.42 4.08 3.12
N GLY A 63 -11.44 4.40 2.31
CA GLY A 63 -12.24 3.42 1.58
C GLY A 63 -12.21 3.71 0.08
N LEU A 64 -11.94 2.70 -0.73
CA LEU A 64 -11.95 2.75 -2.19
C LEU A 64 -12.90 1.69 -2.75
N PRO A 65 -14.21 2.00 -2.82
CA PRO A 65 -15.16 1.19 -3.57
C PRO A 65 -15.09 1.56 -5.05
N CYS A 66 -14.33 0.79 -5.83
CA CYS A 66 -14.15 1.01 -7.26
C CYS A 66 -14.76 -0.13 -8.08
N GLU A 67 -16.01 0.07 -8.49
CA GLU A 67 -16.75 -0.88 -9.32
C GLU A 67 -16.19 -1.00 -10.74
N ASP A 68 -15.68 0.12 -11.29
CA ASP A 68 -15.17 0.23 -12.65
C ASP A 68 -13.71 -0.21 -12.80
N PHE A 69 -13.07 -0.62 -11.70
CA PHE A 69 -11.69 -1.11 -11.74
C PHE A 69 -11.59 -2.30 -12.70
N THR A 70 -10.60 -2.26 -13.60
CA THR A 70 -10.35 -3.34 -14.55
C THR A 70 -8.85 -3.58 -14.68
N LEU A 71 -8.40 -4.77 -14.32
CA LEU A 71 -7.02 -5.22 -14.54
C LEU A 71 -7.03 -6.49 -15.37
N ILE A 72 -6.40 -6.45 -16.55
CA ILE A 72 -6.26 -7.63 -17.42
C ILE A 72 -4.86 -8.19 -17.28
N LEU A 73 -4.80 -9.46 -16.90
CA LEU A 73 -3.59 -10.25 -16.78
C LEU A 73 -3.66 -11.37 -17.82
N SER A 74 -2.61 -11.51 -18.63
CA SER A 74 -2.44 -12.70 -19.47
C SER A 74 -1.24 -13.49 -19.05
N GLY A 75 -1.33 -14.80 -19.12
CA GLY A 75 -0.26 -15.69 -18.70
C GLY A 75 -0.28 -17.01 -19.45
N ARG A 76 0.81 -17.76 -19.34
CA ARG A 76 0.83 -19.18 -19.71
C ARG A 76 0.58 -20.01 -18.48
N GLY A 77 -0.53 -20.75 -18.49
CA GLY A 77 -0.79 -21.84 -17.56
C GLY A 77 -0.50 -23.17 -18.21
N VAL A 78 -0.20 -24.19 -17.42
CA VAL A 78 -0.05 -25.56 -17.92
C VAL A 78 -1.46 -26.19 -17.97
N PRO A 79 -2.07 -26.52 -19.13
CA PRO A 79 -1.58 -26.45 -20.52
C PRO A 79 -2.21 -25.32 -21.39
N HIS A 80 -2.96 -24.38 -20.82
CA HIS A 80 -3.70 -23.35 -21.58
C HIS A 80 -3.22 -21.92 -21.32
N LEU A 81 -3.40 -21.06 -22.31
CA LEU A 81 -3.28 -19.61 -22.14
C LEU A 81 -4.35 -19.13 -21.15
N LEU A 82 -3.90 -18.45 -20.08
CA LEU A 82 -4.76 -17.88 -19.06
C LEU A 82 -4.95 -16.39 -19.36
N CYS A 83 -6.19 -15.95 -19.49
CA CYS A 83 -6.52 -14.53 -19.56
C CYS A 83 -7.52 -14.21 -18.43
N LEU A 84 -7.06 -13.42 -17.47
CA LEU A 84 -7.80 -13.07 -16.27
C LEU A 84 -8.12 -11.58 -16.29
N MET A 85 -9.31 -11.24 -15.81
CA MET A 85 -9.76 -9.89 -15.60
C MET A 85 -10.15 -9.75 -14.12
N LEU A 86 -9.48 -8.87 -13.41
CA LEU A 86 -9.87 -8.48 -12.06
C LEU A 86 -10.78 -7.25 -12.19
N GLN A 87 -11.90 -7.28 -11.49
CA GLN A 87 -12.95 -6.27 -11.54
C GLN A 87 -13.42 -5.90 -10.15
N ARG A 88 -14.15 -4.79 -10.00
CA ARG A 88 -14.86 -4.42 -8.75
C ARG A 88 -13.94 -4.49 -7.53
N LEU A 89 -12.92 -3.63 -7.53
CA LEU A 89 -11.98 -3.50 -6.43
C LEU A 89 -12.67 -2.83 -5.24
N TYR A 90 -12.57 -3.45 -4.08
CA TYR A 90 -12.95 -2.84 -2.81
C TYR A 90 -11.73 -2.88 -1.89
N PHE A 91 -11.33 -1.72 -1.40
CA PHE A 91 -10.22 -1.58 -0.46
C PHE A 91 -10.62 -0.70 0.70
N GLU A 92 -10.30 -1.10 1.92
CA GLU A 92 -10.59 -0.35 3.14
C GLU A 92 -9.45 -0.51 4.13
N ALA A 93 -8.95 0.61 4.68
CA ALA A 93 -7.79 0.61 5.55
C ALA A 93 -7.77 1.82 6.48
N THR A 94 -7.33 1.62 7.72
CA THR A 94 -6.95 2.72 8.62
C THR A 94 -5.48 3.06 8.40
N VAL A 95 -5.22 4.25 7.87
CA VAL A 95 -3.89 4.78 7.59
C VAL A 95 -3.44 5.66 8.73
N ARG A 96 -2.19 5.45 9.16
CA ARG A 96 -1.46 6.35 10.03
C ARG A 96 -0.38 7.07 9.22
N PHE A 97 -0.39 8.38 9.33
CA PHE A 97 0.57 9.28 8.74
C PHE A 97 1.31 10.01 9.86
N ILE A 98 2.64 9.89 9.88
CA ILE A 98 3.48 10.53 10.88
C ILE A 98 4.41 11.50 10.17
N LEU A 99 4.18 12.79 10.39
CA LEU A 99 5.06 13.86 9.95
C LEU A 99 6.07 14.16 11.05
N THR A 100 7.35 14.07 10.72
CA THR A 100 8.43 14.56 11.59
C THR A 100 8.83 15.94 11.09
N LEU A 101 8.49 16.95 11.89
CA LEU A 101 8.86 18.34 11.69
C LEU A 101 10.18 18.62 12.42
N ASP A 102 11.09 19.32 11.76
CA ASP A 102 12.38 19.72 12.31
C ASP A 102 12.62 21.19 11.97
N LYS A 103 12.95 21.99 13.00
CA LYS A 103 13.14 23.43 12.89
C LYS A 103 14.36 23.82 12.07
N GLU A 104 15.34 22.92 11.95
CA GLU A 104 16.56 23.15 11.14
C GLU A 104 16.30 23.03 9.63
N VAL A 105 15.17 22.44 9.25
CA VAL A 105 14.76 22.30 7.85
C VAL A 105 14.07 23.58 7.40
N PRO A 106 14.41 24.18 6.24
CA PRO A 106 13.68 25.34 5.74
C PRO A 106 12.20 25.00 5.52
N PHE A 107 11.35 26.03 5.50
CA PHE A 107 9.91 25.88 5.31
C PHE A 107 9.60 24.90 4.15
N PRO A 108 8.75 23.87 4.35
CA PRO A 108 7.73 23.72 5.39
C PRO A 108 8.18 23.02 6.70
N HIS A 109 9.48 22.94 6.99
CA HIS A 109 10.03 22.29 8.20
C HIS A 109 9.78 20.77 8.27
N THR A 110 9.39 20.12 7.18
CA THR A 110 9.11 18.67 7.16
C THR A 110 10.38 17.89 6.83
N ALA A 111 10.93 17.19 7.81
CA ALA A 111 12.11 16.34 7.59
C ALA A 111 11.72 14.99 6.97
N LYS A 112 10.69 14.34 7.52
CA LYS A 112 10.27 12.99 7.13
C LYS A 112 8.75 12.84 7.22
N ALA A 113 8.18 12.09 6.29
CA ALA A 113 6.82 11.55 6.37
C ALA A 113 6.90 10.04 6.46
N ARG A 114 6.10 9.44 7.32
CA ARG A 114 5.92 7.99 7.38
C ARG A 114 4.45 7.66 7.19
N ILE A 115 4.17 6.74 6.26
CA ILE A 115 2.83 6.21 6.00
C ILE A 115 2.82 4.74 6.38
N SER A 116 1.89 4.32 7.23
CA SER A 116 1.66 2.92 7.60
C SER A 116 0.17 2.64 7.71
N PHE A 117 -0.22 1.37 7.55
CA PHE A 117 -1.52 0.87 7.95
C PHE A 117 -1.44 0.44 9.42
N LYS A 118 -2.42 0.90 10.21
CA LYS A 118 -2.51 0.57 11.63
C LYS A 118 -2.84 -0.91 11.84
N GLU A 119 -3.66 -1.46 10.96
CA GLU A 119 -4.11 -2.85 10.97
C GLU A 119 -4.04 -3.42 9.55
N GLN A 120 -4.22 -4.72 9.42
CA GLN A 120 -4.29 -5.37 8.10
C GLN A 120 -5.45 -4.76 7.29
N PRO A 121 -5.18 -4.20 6.09
CA PRO A 121 -6.25 -3.61 5.29
C PRO A 121 -7.21 -4.70 4.78
N TYR A 122 -8.45 -4.33 4.54
CA TYR A 122 -9.40 -5.16 3.82
C TYR A 122 -9.27 -4.92 2.32
N PHE A 123 -9.13 -5.99 1.54
CA PHE A 123 -8.97 -5.94 0.10
C PHE A 123 -9.81 -7.05 -0.53
N ASN A 124 -10.65 -6.72 -1.50
CA ASN A 124 -11.46 -7.69 -2.22
C ASN A 124 -11.62 -7.26 -3.68
N PHE A 125 -11.75 -8.24 -4.56
CA PHE A 125 -11.97 -8.02 -5.98
C PHE A 125 -12.76 -9.19 -6.58
N GLY A 126 -13.48 -8.90 -7.65
CA GLY A 126 -14.04 -9.89 -8.55
C GLY A 126 -12.97 -10.40 -9.53
N ILE A 127 -13.07 -11.67 -9.90
CA ILE A 127 -12.24 -12.26 -10.95
C ILE A 127 -13.17 -12.81 -12.04
N SER A 128 -12.80 -12.59 -13.30
CA SER A 128 -13.46 -13.11 -14.49
C SER A 128 -12.40 -13.66 -15.42
N VAL A 129 -12.70 -14.75 -16.11
CA VAL A 129 -11.77 -15.39 -17.05
C VAL A 129 -12.26 -15.15 -18.46
N LEU A 130 -11.38 -14.71 -19.35
CA LEU A 130 -11.70 -14.34 -20.73
C LEU A 130 -11.43 -15.47 -21.74
N GLY A 131 -11.36 -16.73 -21.30
CA GLY A 131 -10.99 -17.87 -22.13
C GLY A 131 -11.29 -19.24 -21.50
N VAL A 132 -10.82 -20.32 -22.15
CA VAL A 132 -11.02 -21.70 -21.69
C VAL A 132 -10.08 -22.01 -20.54
N VAL A 133 -10.62 -22.00 -19.33
CA VAL A 133 -9.92 -22.40 -18.10
C VAL A 133 -10.77 -23.43 -17.37
N ASN A 134 -10.10 -24.35 -16.69
CA ASN A 134 -10.78 -25.27 -15.79
C ASN A 134 -11.45 -24.45 -14.68
N LEU A 135 -12.79 -24.43 -14.64
CA LEU A 135 -13.56 -23.61 -13.69
C LEU A 135 -13.14 -23.84 -12.23
N MET A 136 -12.63 -25.04 -11.92
CA MET A 136 -12.11 -25.41 -10.60
C MET A 136 -10.85 -24.62 -10.20
N GLN A 137 -10.09 -24.07 -11.16
CA GLN A 137 -8.87 -23.29 -10.90
C GLN A 137 -9.15 -21.82 -10.57
N ILE A 138 -10.35 -21.30 -10.89
CA ILE A 138 -10.71 -19.89 -10.68
C ILE A 138 -10.69 -19.50 -9.18
N PRO A 139 -11.26 -20.30 -8.26
CA PRO A 139 -11.17 -20.00 -6.83
C PRO A 139 -9.73 -20.03 -6.32
N LEU A 140 -8.90 -20.98 -6.79
CA LEU A 140 -7.49 -21.07 -6.41
C LEU A 140 -6.71 -19.84 -6.88
N LEU A 141 -6.95 -19.38 -8.11
CA LEU A 141 -6.38 -18.15 -8.65
C LEU A 141 -6.75 -16.93 -7.82
N LYS A 142 -8.04 -16.78 -7.47
CA LYS A 142 -8.50 -15.66 -6.64
C LYS A 142 -7.78 -15.65 -5.29
N THR A 143 -7.74 -16.79 -4.61
CA THR A 143 -7.10 -16.93 -3.30
C THR A 143 -5.60 -16.68 -3.38
N TRP A 144 -4.92 -17.17 -4.41
CA TRP A 144 -3.50 -16.90 -4.61
C TRP A 144 -3.22 -15.41 -4.83
N ILE A 145 -3.92 -14.75 -5.77
CA ILE A 145 -3.73 -13.31 -6.03
C ILE A 145 -4.00 -12.50 -4.76
N HIS A 146 -5.11 -12.80 -4.08
CA HIS A 146 -5.47 -12.12 -2.84
C HIS A 146 -4.39 -12.33 -1.77
N SER A 147 -3.95 -13.57 -1.54
CA SER A 147 -2.93 -13.90 -0.54
C SER A 147 -1.59 -13.24 -0.86
N THR A 148 -1.16 -13.27 -2.13
CA THR A 148 0.07 -12.63 -2.57
C THR A 148 0.02 -11.12 -2.34
N ILE A 149 -1.05 -10.44 -2.74
CA ILE A 149 -1.20 -9.00 -2.52
C ILE A 149 -1.23 -8.68 -1.02
N MET A 150 -2.04 -9.39 -0.25
CA MET A 150 -2.17 -9.16 1.19
C MET A 150 -0.86 -9.41 1.93
N THR A 151 -0.11 -10.47 1.59
CA THR A 151 1.19 -10.76 2.20
C THR A 151 2.17 -9.61 1.95
N HIS A 152 2.22 -9.07 0.73
CA HIS A 152 3.11 -7.96 0.40
C HIS A 152 2.66 -6.65 1.05
N LEU A 153 1.36 -6.34 1.07
CA LEU A 153 0.82 -5.16 1.75
C LEU A 153 1.13 -5.19 3.25
N THR A 154 0.91 -6.34 3.90
CA THR A 154 1.20 -6.51 5.32
C THR A 154 2.70 -6.41 5.60
N ALA A 155 3.55 -7.02 4.79
CA ALA A 155 5.00 -6.97 4.99
C ALA A 155 5.60 -5.57 4.82
N VAL A 156 5.06 -4.75 3.92
CA VAL A 156 5.65 -3.45 3.56
C VAL A 156 5.01 -2.27 4.30
N LEU A 157 3.69 -2.32 4.52
CA LEU A 157 2.92 -1.16 4.94
C LEU A 157 2.21 -1.30 6.29
N VAL A 158 2.05 -2.50 6.85
CA VAL A 158 1.43 -2.68 8.18
C VAL A 158 2.47 -2.53 9.28
N GLU A 159 2.11 -1.85 10.38
CA GLU A 159 3.02 -1.61 11.50
C GLU A 159 3.63 -2.93 12.06
N PRO A 160 4.94 -2.95 12.39
CA PRO A 160 5.89 -1.83 12.49
C PRO A 160 6.56 -1.45 11.16
N ALA A 161 6.16 -2.03 10.02
CA ALA A 161 6.60 -1.58 8.71
C ALA A 161 5.85 -0.31 8.28
N GLY A 162 6.27 0.30 7.17
CA GLY A 162 5.73 1.56 6.69
C GLY A 162 6.65 2.22 5.67
N LEU A 163 6.04 3.01 4.80
CA LEU A 163 6.75 3.79 3.80
C LEU A 163 7.30 5.07 4.45
N GLU A 164 8.61 5.19 4.56
CA GLU A 164 9.28 6.42 4.97
C GLU A 164 9.69 7.23 3.73
N ILE A 165 9.19 8.45 3.63
CA ILE A 165 9.57 9.45 2.63
C ILE A 165 10.41 10.51 3.35
N ARG A 166 11.66 10.66 2.92
CA ARG A 166 12.55 11.72 3.40
C ARG A 166 12.47 12.88 2.41
N PHE A 167 12.19 14.08 2.90
CA PHE A 167 12.07 15.27 2.05
C PHE A 167 13.40 16.01 1.87
N LEU A 168 14.40 15.70 2.69
CA LEU A 168 15.76 16.14 2.51
C LEU A 168 16.61 14.97 2.03
N GLU A 169 17.32 15.19 0.91
CA GLU A 169 18.46 14.38 0.56
C GLU A 169 19.55 14.58 1.61
N GLU A 170 20.08 13.47 2.15
CA GLU A 170 21.38 13.48 2.82
C GLU A 170 22.40 13.91 1.76
N ASN A 171 22.66 15.21 1.65
CA ASN A 171 23.82 15.69 0.91
C ASN A 171 25.06 15.12 1.61
N SER A 172 25.60 14.07 0.99
CA SER A 172 26.93 13.57 1.27
C SER A 172 27.93 14.73 1.24
N SER A 173 28.72 14.81 2.32
CA SER A 173 30.11 15.25 2.28
C SER A 173 30.37 16.72 1.87
N TYR A 174 30.29 17.64 2.82
CA TYR A 174 31.29 18.71 2.89
C TYR A 174 32.35 18.30 3.93
N ILE A 175 33.32 17.50 3.45
CA ILE A 175 34.60 17.34 4.13
C ILE A 175 35.40 18.60 3.81
N HIS A 176 35.70 19.39 4.84
CA HIS A 176 36.78 20.38 4.82
C HIS A 176 38.12 19.68 5.01
#